data_AF-A0A5I6Q0J4-F1
#
_entry.id   AF-A0A5I6Q0J4-F1
#
_cell.length_a   1.000
_cell.length_b   1.000
_cell.length_c   1.000
_cell.angle_alpha   90.00
_cell.angle_beta   90.00
_cell.angle_gamma   90.00
#
_symmetry.space_group_name_H-M   'P 1'
#
loop_
_entity.id
_entity.type
_entity.pdbx_description
1 polymer ?
#
loop_
_entity_poly.entity_id
_entity_poly.type
_entity_poly.pdbx_seq_one_letter_code
_entity_poly.pdbx_strand_id
1 'polypeptide(L)'
;MAVKTKRIKSAAAVYVPQNKEDVIGDIKKIGDLQRELEREQTIMNDAIGEITERHAPGIESLKKDIDLLSKGIQGWCEAHRDELTQNGKTKTASLITGKVEWRNRPPSVGIRGAETVLETLR
;
A
#
# COMPACT_ATOMS: atom_id res chain seq x y z
N MET A 1 -49.90 -16.90 12.00
CA MET A 1 -50.15 -15.55 11.45
C MET A 1 -48.85 -15.07 10.81
N ALA A 2 -48.84 -14.78 9.51
CA ALA A 2 -47.62 -14.41 8.79
C ALA A 2 -47.20 -12.97 9.14
N VAL A 3 -45.97 -12.79 9.61
CA VAL A 3 -45.41 -11.47 9.91
C VAL A 3 -45.14 -10.73 8.61
N LYS A 4 -45.84 -9.62 8.39
CA LYS A 4 -45.74 -8.81 7.17
C LYS A 4 -44.43 -8.01 7.18
N THR A 5 -43.56 -8.25 6.21
CA THR A 5 -42.28 -7.52 6.07
C THR A 5 -42.54 -6.02 5.89
N LYS A 6 -42.04 -5.20 6.83
CA LYS A 6 -42.10 -3.73 6.76
C LYS A 6 -41.29 -3.26 5.55
N ARG A 7 -41.95 -2.64 4.56
CA ARG A 7 -41.27 -1.95 3.46
C ARG A 7 -40.44 -0.79 4.03
N ILE A 8 -39.15 -0.78 3.78
CA ILE A 8 -38.27 0.35 4.06
C ILE A 8 -38.66 1.46 3.08
N LYS A 9 -39.25 2.56 3.57
CA LYS A 9 -39.48 3.76 2.77
C LYS A 9 -38.14 4.46 2.62
N SER A 10 -37.68 4.70 1.39
CA SER A 10 -36.51 5.51 1.10
C SER A 10 -36.72 6.93 1.63
N ALA A 11 -35.67 7.53 2.19
CA ALA A 11 -35.69 8.93 2.62
C ALA A 11 -36.00 9.83 1.41
N ALA A 12 -36.80 10.88 1.62
CA ALA A 12 -37.13 11.83 0.57
C ALA A 12 -35.85 12.51 0.05
N ALA A 13 -35.74 12.67 -1.27
CA ALA A 13 -34.63 13.37 -1.88
C ALA A 13 -34.61 14.83 -1.40
N VAL A 14 -33.44 15.29 -0.93
CA VAL A 14 -33.26 16.63 -0.31
C VAL A 14 -33.48 17.76 -1.32
N TYR A 15 -33.25 17.50 -2.60
CA TYR A 15 -33.50 18.45 -3.66
C TYR A 15 -33.99 17.71 -4.92
N VAL A 16 -35.14 18.15 -5.44
CA VAL A 16 -35.71 17.67 -6.70
C VAL A 16 -36.16 18.90 -7.51
N PRO A 17 -35.51 19.21 -8.64
CA PRO A 17 -35.93 20.31 -9.50
C PRO A 17 -37.37 20.05 -10.00
N GLN A 18 -38.21 21.08 -9.96
CA GLN A 18 -39.64 20.94 -10.26
C GLN A 18 -39.95 21.15 -11.75
N ASN A 19 -39.12 21.95 -12.46
CA ASN A 19 -39.33 22.27 -13.86
C ASN A 19 -38.11 21.92 -14.72
N LYS A 20 -38.35 21.81 -16.04
CA LYS A 20 -37.29 21.56 -17.03
C LYS A 20 -36.22 22.65 -17.03
N GLU A 21 -36.59 23.90 -16.80
CA GLU A 21 -35.66 25.03 -16.72
C GLU A 21 -34.73 24.93 -15.51
N ASP A 22 -35.24 24.48 -14.36
CA ASP A 22 -34.44 24.25 -13.15
C ASP A 22 -33.40 23.16 -13.39
N VAL A 23 -33.80 22.05 -14.03
CA VAL A 23 -32.88 20.96 -14.41
C VAL A 23 -31.76 21.46 -15.32
N ILE A 24 -32.08 22.30 -16.31
CA ILE A 24 -31.07 22.88 -17.23
C ILE A 24 -30.10 23.79 -16.46
N GLY A 25 -30.62 24.63 -15.55
CA GLY A 25 -29.80 25.47 -14.68
C GLY A 25 -28.88 24.67 -13.77
N ASP A 26 -29.37 23.56 -13.22
CA ASP A 26 -28.59 22.69 -12.35
C ASP A 26 -27.52 21.91 -13.11
N ILE A 27 -27.82 21.41 -14.32
CA ILE A 27 -26.80 20.78 -15.19
C ILE A 27 -25.66 21.77 -15.47
N LYS A 28 -25.98 23.03 -15.75
CA LYS A 28 -24.96 24.07 -15.96
C LYS A 28 -24.12 24.28 -14.69
N LYS A 29 -24.75 24.46 -13.54
CA LYS A 29 -24.05 24.62 -12.26
C LYS A 29 -23.16 23.42 -11.93
N ILE A 30 -23.62 22.19 -12.19
CA ILE A 30 -22.82 20.98 -12.02
C ILE A 30 -21.57 21.05 -12.89
N GLY A 31 -21.71 21.42 -14.17
CA GLY A 31 -20.56 21.55 -15.07
C GLY A 31 -19.58 22.63 -14.61
N ASP A 32 -20.07 23.78 -14.13
CA ASP A 32 -19.21 24.86 -13.63
C ASP A 32 -18.48 24.44 -12.34
N LEU A 33 -19.18 23.80 -11.40
CA LEU A 33 -18.60 23.25 -10.17
C LEU A 33 -17.59 22.13 -10.44
N GLN A 34 -17.84 21.28 -11.44
CA GLN A 34 -16.89 20.23 -11.84
C GLN A 34 -15.56 20.84 -12.34
N ARG A 35 -15.63 21.91 -13.14
CA ARG A 35 -14.43 22.61 -13.62
C ARG A 35 -13.69 23.34 -12.49
N GLU A 36 -14.39 23.86 -11.50
CA GLU A 36 -13.76 24.45 -10.31
C GLU A 36 -13.08 23.38 -9.45
N LEU A 37 -13.75 22.25 -9.24
CA LEU A 37 -13.20 21.11 -8.52
C LEU A 37 -11.93 20.58 -9.20
N GLU A 38 -11.93 20.42 -10.52
CA GLU A 38 -10.77 19.95 -11.27
C GLU A 38 -9.60 20.94 -11.19
N ARG A 39 -9.88 22.26 -11.22
CA ARG A 39 -8.85 23.30 -11.06
C ARG A 39 -8.20 23.24 -9.68
N GLU A 40 -8.98 23.16 -8.62
CA GLU A 40 -8.46 23.03 -7.24
C GLU A 40 -7.66 21.73 -7.06
N GLN A 41 -8.14 20.61 -7.61
CA GLN A 41 -7.41 19.34 -7.59
C GLN A 41 -6.08 19.42 -8.34
N THR A 42 -6.05 20.11 -9.48
CA THR A 42 -4.82 20.31 -10.25
C THR A 42 -3.80 21.11 -9.45
N ILE A 43 -4.20 22.23 -8.84
CA ILE A 43 -3.33 23.05 -7.99
C ILE A 43 -2.77 22.22 -6.82
N MET A 44 -3.61 21.41 -6.18
CA MET A 44 -3.16 20.52 -5.11
C MET A 44 -2.14 19.50 -5.61
N ASN A 45 -2.38 18.87 -6.75
CA ASN A 45 -1.48 17.86 -7.30
C ASN A 45 -0.15 18.46 -7.75
N ASP A 46 -0.15 19.66 -8.32
CA ASP A 46 1.07 20.39 -8.68
C ASP A 46 1.92 20.68 -7.43
N ALA A 47 1.28 21.14 -6.34
CA ALA A 47 1.96 21.37 -5.06
C ALA A 47 2.52 20.07 -4.45
N ILE A 48 1.78 18.96 -4.54
CA ILE A 48 2.28 17.63 -4.12
C ILE A 48 3.49 17.23 -4.96
N GLY A 49 3.46 17.50 -6.26
CA GLY A 49 4.57 17.28 -7.18
C GLY A 49 5.83 18.02 -6.74
N GLU A 50 5.73 19.33 -6.52
CA GLU A 50 6.86 20.16 -6.08
C GLU A 50 7.44 19.70 -4.73
N ILE A 51 6.59 19.37 -3.77
CA ILE A 51 7.03 18.86 -2.45
C ILE A 51 7.74 17.52 -2.64
N THR A 52 7.20 16.64 -3.47
CA THR A 52 7.77 15.33 -3.73
C THR A 52 9.14 15.46 -4.41
N GLU A 53 9.28 16.30 -5.43
CA GLU A 53 10.56 16.54 -6.11
C GLU A 53 11.62 17.12 -5.19
N ARG A 54 11.23 18.03 -4.29
CA ARG A 54 12.16 18.62 -3.31
C ARG A 54 12.71 17.60 -2.33
N HIS A 55 11.86 16.67 -1.87
CA HIS A 55 12.25 15.69 -0.85
C HIS A 55 12.74 14.37 -1.43
N ALA A 56 12.40 14.04 -2.68
CA ALA A 56 12.83 12.82 -3.38
C ALA A 56 14.35 12.58 -3.31
N PRO A 57 15.24 13.53 -3.67
CA PRO A 57 16.68 13.25 -3.69
C PRO A 57 17.24 12.96 -2.29
N GLY A 58 16.75 13.66 -1.24
CA GLY A 58 17.18 13.43 0.13
C GLY A 58 16.68 12.09 0.69
N ILE A 59 15.45 11.69 0.32
CA ILE A 59 14.93 10.37 0.67
C ILE A 59 15.71 9.27 -0.06
N GLU A 60 16.03 9.48 -1.34
CA GLU A 60 16.81 8.51 -2.12
C GLU A 60 18.24 8.34 -1.61
N SER A 61 18.92 9.43 -1.21
CA SER A 61 20.25 9.33 -0.61
C SER A 61 20.22 8.54 0.70
N LEU A 62 19.28 8.87 1.59
CA LEU A 62 19.11 8.15 2.86
C LEU A 62 18.78 6.67 2.63
N LYS A 63 17.93 6.35 1.65
CA LYS A 63 17.65 4.96 1.29
C LYS A 63 18.89 4.21 0.79
N LYS A 64 19.72 4.86 -0.03
CA LYS A 64 20.98 4.27 -0.52
C LYS A 64 21.95 3.99 0.63
N ASP A 65 22.09 4.93 1.55
CA ASP A 65 22.98 4.78 2.71
C ASP A 65 22.47 3.67 3.64
N ILE A 66 21.16 3.60 3.89
CA ILE A 66 20.55 2.53 4.68
C ILE A 66 20.78 1.17 4.01
N ASP A 67 20.59 1.06 2.70
CA ASP A 67 20.79 -0.20 1.97
C ASP A 67 22.26 -0.65 2.00
N LEU A 68 23.19 0.29 1.80
CA LEU A 68 24.63 0.02 1.87
C LEU A 68 25.03 -0.47 3.26
N LEU A 69 24.61 0.23 4.32
CA LEU A 69 24.91 -0.16 5.70
C LEU A 69 24.26 -1.50 6.06
N SER A 70 23.01 -1.72 5.64
CA SER A 70 22.29 -2.97 5.89
C SER A 70 22.97 -4.16 5.22
N LYS A 71 23.43 -4.01 3.97
CA LYS A 71 24.21 -5.04 3.26
C LYS A 71 25.56 -5.31 3.93
N GLY A 72 26.25 -4.26 4.38
CA GLY A 72 27.49 -4.42 5.14
C GLY A 72 27.31 -5.19 6.44
N ILE A 73 26.27 -4.84 7.21
CA ILE A 73 25.90 -5.55 8.45
C ILE A 73 25.53 -7.00 8.14
N GLN A 74 24.72 -7.24 7.10
CA GLN A 74 24.33 -8.59 6.69
C GLN A 74 25.55 -9.44 6.34
N GLY A 75 26.46 -8.94 5.51
CA GLY A 75 27.67 -9.67 5.11
C GLY A 75 28.57 -9.99 6.30
N TRP A 76 28.74 -9.05 7.24
CA TRP A 76 29.51 -9.31 8.46
C TRP A 76 28.83 -10.33 9.38
N CYS A 77 27.51 -10.22 9.58
CA CYS A 77 26.73 -11.18 10.38
C CYS A 77 26.67 -12.58 9.76
N GLU A 78 26.71 -12.69 8.43
CA GLU A 78 26.81 -13.98 7.73
C GLU A 78 28.20 -14.62 7.91
N ALA A 79 29.27 -13.83 7.81
CA ALA A 79 30.64 -14.31 8.00
C ALA A 79 30.94 -14.74 9.45
N HIS A 80 30.39 -14.03 10.45
CA HIS A 80 30.59 -14.31 11.88
C HIS A 80 29.42 -15.08 12.50
N ARG A 81 28.62 -15.76 11.67
CA ARG A 81 27.39 -16.42 12.11
C ARG A 81 27.65 -17.46 13.19
N ASP A 82 28.69 -18.27 13.04
CA ASP A 82 28.98 -19.35 13.98
C ASP A 82 29.42 -18.82 15.35
N GLU A 83 30.17 -17.72 15.37
CA GLU A 83 30.58 -17.04 16.59
C GLU A 83 29.40 -16.38 17.31
N LEU A 84 28.53 -15.69 16.56
CA LEU A 84 27.38 -14.96 17.10
C LEU A 84 26.24 -15.88 17.56
N THR A 85 26.11 -17.05 16.95
CA THR A 85 25.02 -18.00 17.25
C THR A 85 25.46 -19.15 18.16
N GLN A 86 26.67 -19.11 18.71
CA GLN A 86 27.28 -20.21 19.48
C GLN A 86 27.21 -21.54 18.73
N ASN A 87 27.66 -21.55 17.47
CA ASN A 87 27.59 -22.68 16.55
C ASN A 87 26.15 -23.17 16.31
N GLY A 88 25.23 -22.23 16.07
CA GLY A 88 23.83 -22.52 15.72
C GLY A 88 22.88 -22.81 16.89
N LYS A 89 23.30 -22.64 18.15
CA LYS A 89 22.44 -22.83 19.34
C LYS A 89 21.40 -21.73 19.50
N THR A 90 21.63 -20.53 18.99
CA THR A 90 20.69 -19.40 19.11
C THR A 90 20.48 -18.70 17.78
N LYS A 91 19.24 -18.34 17.46
CA LYS A 91 18.86 -17.70 16.18
C LYS A 91 18.88 -16.16 16.24
N THR A 92 19.39 -15.60 17.32
CA THR A 92 19.35 -14.17 17.63
C THR A 92 20.67 -13.73 18.24
N ALA A 93 21.20 -12.60 17.79
CA ALA A 93 22.36 -11.93 18.37
C ALA A 93 21.94 -10.53 18.83
N SER A 94 22.03 -10.28 20.14
CA SER A 94 21.79 -8.94 20.70
C SER A 94 23.09 -8.14 20.67
N LEU A 95 23.09 -7.03 19.95
CA LEU A 95 24.14 -6.02 19.93
C LEU A 95 23.72 -4.86 20.86
N ILE A 96 24.67 -3.98 21.21
CA ILE A 96 24.43 -2.87 22.15
C ILE A 96 23.31 -1.93 21.65
N THR A 97 23.23 -1.71 20.33
CA THR A 97 22.29 -0.76 19.69
C THR A 97 21.11 -1.42 19.00
N GLY A 98 21.02 -2.76 18.99
CA GLY A 98 19.97 -3.46 18.26
C GLY A 98 20.13 -4.97 18.30
N LYS A 99 19.22 -5.70 17.67
CA LYS A 99 19.26 -7.16 17.60
C LYS A 99 19.23 -7.62 16.15
N VAL A 100 19.98 -8.68 15.86
CA VAL A 100 19.99 -9.37 14.58
C VAL A 100 19.34 -10.74 14.78
N GLU A 101 18.42 -11.12 13.91
CA GLU A 101 17.72 -12.39 13.97
C GLU A 101 17.83 -13.12 12.63
N TRP A 102 18.25 -14.39 12.66
CA TRP A 102 18.24 -15.24 11.48
C TRP A 102 16.88 -15.91 11.35
N ARG A 103 16.13 -15.52 10.32
CA ARG A 103 14.80 -16.05 10.04
C ARG A 103 14.80 -16.78 8.71
N ASN A 104 14.34 -18.04 8.72
CA ASN A 104 13.99 -18.73 7.48
C ASN A 104 12.53 -18.38 7.15
N ARG A 105 12.31 -17.68 6.04
CA ARG A 105 10.97 -17.38 5.52
C ARG A 105 10.80 -18.16 4.22
N PRO A 106 10.25 -19.38 4.25
CA PRO A 106 10.08 -20.17 3.05
C PRO A 106 9.21 -19.39 2.05
N PRO A 107 9.65 -19.23 0.80
CA PRO A 107 8.87 -18.53 -0.21
C PRO A 107 7.58 -19.31 -0.50
N SER A 108 6.46 -18.60 -0.70
CA SER A 108 5.24 -19.24 -1.19
C SER A 108 5.47 -19.69 -2.63
N VAL A 109 5.41 -21.00 -2.86
CA VAL A 109 5.56 -21.59 -4.19
C VAL A 109 4.19 -21.97 -4.74
N GLY A 110 3.85 -21.48 -5.92
CA GLY A 110 2.68 -21.90 -6.69
C GLY A 110 3.11 -22.84 -7.81
N ILE A 111 2.49 -24.01 -7.90
CA ILE A 111 2.79 -24.99 -8.97
C ILE A 111 1.93 -24.65 -10.19
N ARG A 112 2.57 -24.32 -11.32
CA ARG A 112 1.88 -24.23 -12.62
C ARG A 112 1.88 -25.62 -13.27
N GLY A 113 0.71 -26.11 -13.69
CA GLY A 113 0.57 -27.44 -14.32
C GLY A 113 0.68 -28.59 -13.31
N ALA A 114 -0.10 -28.54 -12.24
CA ALA A 114 -0.04 -29.52 -11.15
C ALA A 114 -0.21 -30.98 -11.62
N GLU A 115 -1.02 -31.22 -12.66
CA GLU A 115 -1.24 -32.57 -13.22
C GLU A 115 0.05 -33.18 -13.79
N THR A 116 0.81 -32.44 -14.60
CA THR A 116 2.10 -32.91 -15.16
C THR A 116 3.16 -33.15 -14.09
N VAL A 117 3.16 -32.32 -13.03
CA VAL A 117 4.07 -32.49 -11.89
C VAL A 117 3.72 -33.76 -11.11
N LEU A 118 2.43 -34.05 -10.94
CA LEU A 118 1.96 -35.28 -10.29
C LEU A 118 2.28 -36.53 -11.11
N GLU A 119 2.21 -36.46 -12.45
CA GLU A 119 2.62 -37.56 -13.33
C GLU A 119 4.13 -37.84 -13.28
N THR A 120 4.96 -36.79 -13.12
CA THR A 120 6.43 -36.93 -13.05
C THR A 120 6.91 -37.47 -11.69
N LEU A 121 6.10 -37.31 -10.63
CA LEU A 121 6.38 -37.79 -9.27
C LEU A 121 5.89 -39.23 -9.01
N ARG A 122 5.29 -39.88 -10.01
CA ARG A 122 4.72 -41.22 -9.91
C ARG A 122 5.74 -42.31 -10.28
#